data_AF-A0A2D5E363-F1
#
_entry.id   AF-A0A2D5E363-F1
#
_cell.length_a   1.000
_cell.length_b   1.000
_cell.length_c   1.000
_cell.angle_alpha   90.00
_cell.angle_beta   90.00
_cell.angle_gamma   90.00
#
_symmetry.space_group_name_H-M   'P 1'
#
loop_
_entity.id
_entity.type
_entity.pdbx_description
1 polymer ?
#
loop_
_entity_poly.entity_id
_entity_poly.type
_entity_poly.pdbx_seq_one_letter_code
_entity_poly.pdbx_strand_id
1 'polypeptide(L)'
;MLQILRHISDYGLLGELLLLGDFLVRMSLAIWVLAQKRRSPESRIGWILLLLGLPFIGTVIFLLVGETRLGRRRIDRHRRIREALDRPDIHADGDTEARAHDELDRSSSHLARLAEQISGGAPVRGNTIELFGDTAEVIRRMEIDIDGAKRHCHLLFYIWLDDKAGTCIGEALIRAVGRGVTCRVLVDAVGSKLFLRSHLCERMREAGVQVKVALPANPIRAIFARLDLRNHRKIAVIDHELAWTGSQNLAEADFALKPRFAPWVDCVVRLVGPVAKELHLLFVEGWFLDAGESLVDELLEPVPTRENGVIAQVVASGPNFRNHAATQLIQSCIHEADEELVLTTPYFVPDGATIVNLATAARRGIKVTVVVPRRNDSRLVALASRSNYAPLLEAGVRMLEFEGGLLHAKTITVDRRVALVTSCNLDRRSFDLNFEAGVLIFDCDFASNLRFLQQSYCDRSVVVDPRKWGARPSRTRLLENAAGLLSPLL
;
A
#
# COMPACT_ATOMS: atom_id res chain seq x y z
N MET A 1 26.47 -24.65 -15.11
CA MET A 1 25.21 -25.43 -15.09
C MET A 1 25.35 -26.75 -15.84
N LEU A 2 25.64 -26.76 -17.15
CA LEU A 2 25.85 -28.01 -17.90
C LEU A 2 26.93 -28.92 -17.31
N GLN A 3 28.02 -28.36 -16.79
CA GLN A 3 29.05 -29.12 -16.06
C GLN A 3 28.54 -29.73 -14.75
N ILE A 4 27.64 -29.06 -14.03
CA ILE A 4 27.04 -29.57 -12.79
C ILE A 4 26.09 -30.73 -13.12
N LEU A 5 25.27 -30.58 -14.16
CA LEU A 5 24.37 -31.64 -14.62
C LEU A 5 25.13 -32.88 -15.10
N ARG A 6 26.24 -32.68 -15.83
CA ARG A 6 27.16 -33.78 -16.21
C ARG A 6 27.76 -34.46 -14.98
N HIS A 7 28.27 -33.68 -14.02
CA HIS A 7 28.82 -34.23 -12.79
C HIS A 7 27.80 -35.04 -11.97
N ILE A 8 26.53 -34.61 -11.95
CA ILE A 8 25.44 -35.38 -11.33
C ILE A 8 25.19 -36.68 -12.10
N SER A 9 25.20 -36.64 -13.44
CA SER A 9 25.06 -37.82 -14.29
C SER A 9 26.21 -38.82 -14.14
N ASP A 10 27.42 -38.34 -13.78
CA ASP A 10 28.59 -39.19 -13.57
C ASP A 10 28.44 -40.14 -12.35
N TYR A 11 27.42 -39.94 -11.51
CA TYR A 11 27.02 -40.88 -10.45
C TYR A 11 26.18 -42.07 -10.97
N GLY A 12 26.09 -42.27 -12.29
CA GLY A 12 25.40 -43.41 -12.92
C GLY A 12 23.88 -43.33 -12.79
N LEU A 13 23.23 -44.49 -12.66
CA LEU A 13 21.75 -44.61 -12.61
C LEU A 13 21.11 -43.69 -11.56
N LEU A 14 21.76 -43.50 -10.40
CA LEU A 14 21.25 -42.61 -9.35
C LEU A 14 21.20 -41.14 -9.82
N GLY A 15 22.23 -40.70 -10.53
CA GLY A 15 22.30 -39.37 -11.12
C GLY A 15 21.23 -39.13 -12.16
N GLU A 16 21.02 -40.10 -13.05
CA GLU A 16 19.98 -40.06 -14.08
C GLU A 16 18.56 -40.03 -13.46
N LEU A 17 18.31 -40.85 -12.43
CA LEU A 17 17.04 -40.85 -11.71
C LEU A 17 16.77 -39.51 -10.99
N LEU A 18 17.80 -38.89 -10.41
CA LEU A 18 17.68 -37.56 -9.79
C LEU A 18 17.33 -36.48 -10.82
N LEU A 19 17.98 -36.49 -11.98
CA LEU A 19 17.71 -35.54 -13.07
C LEU A 19 16.31 -35.75 -13.66
N LEU A 20 15.88 -37.00 -13.85
CA LEU A 20 14.53 -37.33 -14.28
C LEU A 20 13.48 -36.88 -13.26
N GLY A 21 13.74 -37.11 -11.97
CA GLY A 21 12.88 -36.67 -10.86
C GLY A 21 12.71 -35.14 -10.84
N ASP A 22 13.81 -34.39 -10.91
CA ASP A 22 13.77 -32.92 -11.01
C ASP A 22 13.00 -32.47 -12.26
N PHE A 23 13.25 -33.08 -13.42
CA PHE A 23 12.52 -32.76 -14.64
C PHE A 23 11.00 -32.98 -14.49
N LEU A 24 10.58 -34.13 -13.95
CA LEU A 24 9.16 -34.43 -13.71
C LEU A 24 8.53 -33.42 -12.74
N VAL A 25 9.22 -33.09 -11.64
CA VAL A 25 8.75 -32.07 -10.69
C VAL A 25 8.57 -30.72 -11.39
N ARG A 26 9.54 -30.29 -12.20
CA ARG A 26 9.46 -29.04 -12.95
C ARG A 26 8.32 -29.05 -13.97
N MET A 27 8.06 -30.17 -14.63
CA MET A 27 6.94 -30.32 -15.56
C MET A 27 5.60 -30.25 -14.84
N SER A 28 5.46 -30.94 -13.71
CA SER A 28 4.27 -30.85 -12.88
C SER A 28 4.03 -29.42 -12.38
N LEU A 29 5.08 -28.71 -11.94
CA LEU A 29 4.97 -27.32 -11.52
C LEU A 29 4.62 -26.38 -12.69
N ALA A 30 5.18 -26.59 -13.88
CA ALA A 30 4.84 -25.79 -15.06
C ALA A 30 3.37 -25.99 -15.49
N ILE A 31 2.89 -27.24 -15.49
CA ILE A 31 1.47 -27.56 -15.73
C ILE A 31 0.60 -26.90 -14.65
N TRP A 32 1.03 -26.95 -13.39
CA TRP A 32 0.33 -26.31 -12.29
C TRP A 32 0.27 -24.78 -12.46
N VAL A 33 1.36 -24.13 -12.89
CA VAL A 33 1.39 -22.69 -13.24
C VAL A 33 0.39 -22.37 -14.35
N LEU A 34 0.32 -23.22 -15.39
CA LEU A 34 -0.64 -23.06 -16.48
C LEU A 34 -2.09 -23.21 -16.00
N ALA A 35 -2.34 -24.15 -15.08
CA ALA A 35 -3.66 -24.40 -14.51
C ALA A 35 -4.15 -23.29 -13.56
N GLN A 36 -3.27 -22.39 -13.10
CA GLN A 36 -3.67 -21.27 -12.24
C GLN A 36 -4.52 -20.25 -12.99
N LYS A 37 -5.79 -20.12 -12.57
CA LYS A 37 -6.77 -19.23 -13.22
C LYS A 37 -6.46 -17.73 -13.08
N ARG A 38 -5.82 -17.30 -11.99
CA ARG A 38 -5.71 -15.87 -11.60
C ARG A 38 -4.33 -15.23 -11.85
N ARG A 39 -3.49 -15.87 -12.67
CA ARG A 39 -2.14 -15.38 -12.95
C ARG A 39 -2.09 -14.72 -14.32
N SER A 40 -1.36 -13.60 -14.44
CA SER A 40 -1.19 -12.95 -15.74
C SER A 40 -0.35 -13.84 -16.68
N PRO A 41 -0.59 -13.78 -18.02
CA PRO A 41 0.21 -14.52 -19.00
C PRO A 41 1.71 -14.27 -18.87
N GLU A 42 2.12 -13.02 -18.64
CA GLU A 42 3.52 -12.61 -18.50
C GLU A 42 4.16 -13.26 -17.29
N SER A 43 3.45 -13.31 -16.15
CA SER A 43 3.93 -13.99 -14.95
C SER A 43 4.03 -15.51 -15.17
N ARG A 44 3.06 -16.14 -15.85
CA ARG A 44 3.12 -17.58 -16.18
C ARG A 44 4.35 -17.90 -17.02
N ILE A 45 4.57 -17.15 -18.09
CA ILE A 45 5.74 -17.33 -18.98
C ILE A 45 7.03 -17.17 -18.17
N GLY A 46 7.15 -16.13 -17.34
CA GLY A 46 8.32 -15.91 -16.51
C GLY A 46 8.65 -17.10 -15.60
N TRP A 47 7.63 -17.66 -14.92
CA TRP A 47 7.84 -18.83 -14.05
C TRP A 47 8.14 -20.11 -14.83
N ILE A 48 7.50 -20.33 -15.98
CA ILE A 48 7.78 -21.48 -16.83
C ILE A 48 9.21 -21.40 -17.35
N LEU A 49 9.66 -20.24 -17.84
CA LEU A 49 11.04 -20.04 -18.30
C LEU A 49 12.05 -20.24 -17.16
N LEU A 50 11.75 -19.78 -15.94
CA LEU A 50 12.62 -19.99 -14.78
C LEU A 50 12.71 -21.48 -14.42
N LEU A 51 11.58 -22.18 -14.35
CA LEU A 51 11.52 -23.61 -14.08
C LEU A 51 12.28 -24.39 -15.16
N LEU A 52 12.04 -24.11 -16.43
CA LEU A 52 12.70 -24.82 -17.53
C LEU A 52 14.19 -24.52 -17.60
N GLY A 53 14.57 -23.25 -17.39
CA GLY A 53 15.92 -22.74 -17.61
C GLY A 53 16.90 -23.03 -16.47
N LEU A 54 16.42 -23.21 -15.23
CA LEU A 54 17.28 -23.43 -14.05
C LEU A 54 16.86 -24.71 -13.28
N PRO A 55 17.42 -25.88 -13.61
CA PRO A 55 17.17 -27.12 -12.86
C PRO A 55 17.50 -26.94 -11.37
N PHE A 56 16.69 -27.56 -10.50
CA PHE A 56 16.71 -27.42 -9.04
C PHE A 56 16.45 -26.01 -8.50
N ILE A 57 17.23 -25.02 -8.92
CA ILE A 57 17.17 -23.62 -8.45
C ILE A 57 15.83 -23.00 -8.81
N GLY A 58 15.35 -23.17 -10.05
CA GLY A 58 14.07 -22.64 -10.49
C GLY A 58 12.91 -23.19 -9.66
N THR A 59 12.94 -24.49 -9.32
CA THR A 59 11.99 -25.13 -8.43
C THR A 59 12.01 -24.51 -7.03
N VAL A 60 13.19 -24.33 -6.44
CA VAL A 60 13.34 -23.72 -5.10
C VAL A 60 12.80 -22.28 -5.09
N ILE A 61 13.18 -21.45 -6.06
CA ILE A 61 12.70 -20.07 -6.16
C ILE A 61 11.18 -20.03 -6.35
N PHE A 62 10.64 -20.91 -7.20
CA PHE A 62 9.20 -21.01 -7.43
C PHE A 62 8.43 -21.39 -6.17
N LEU A 63 8.92 -22.34 -5.39
CA LEU A 63 8.24 -22.75 -4.16
C LEU A 63 8.27 -21.67 -3.08
N LEU A 64 9.31 -20.82 -3.07
CA LEU A 64 9.45 -19.73 -2.10
C LEU A 64 8.63 -18.47 -2.44
N VAL A 65 8.57 -18.11 -3.73
CA VAL A 65 8.03 -16.79 -4.18
C VAL A 65 6.90 -16.95 -5.21
N GLY A 66 6.83 -18.08 -5.88
CA GLY A 66 5.92 -18.34 -7.00
C GLY A 66 4.46 -18.48 -6.62
N GLU A 67 4.07 -18.66 -5.35
CA GLU A 67 2.66 -18.72 -4.96
C GLU A 67 2.31 -17.72 -3.86
N THR A 68 1.22 -16.97 -4.04
CA THR A 68 0.64 -16.10 -3.01
C THR A 68 -0.09 -16.94 -1.96
N ARG A 69 0.66 -17.60 -1.08
CA ARG A 69 0.10 -18.38 0.03
C ARG A 69 -0.06 -17.49 1.27
N LEU A 70 -1.27 -17.35 1.79
CA LEU A 70 -1.53 -16.71 3.10
C LEU A 70 -1.45 -17.70 4.28
N GLY A 71 -1.53 -19.01 3.99
CA GLY A 71 -1.63 -20.09 4.95
C GLY A 71 -3.07 -20.37 5.40
N ARG A 72 -3.44 -21.66 5.52
CA ARG A 72 -4.83 -22.10 5.81
C ARG A 72 -5.42 -21.43 7.06
N ARG A 73 -4.67 -21.40 8.17
CA ARG A 73 -5.12 -20.76 9.43
C ARG A 73 -5.50 -19.29 9.25
N ARG A 74 -4.75 -18.51 8.46
CA ARG A 74 -5.05 -17.10 8.23
C ARG A 74 -6.30 -16.95 7.36
N ILE A 75 -6.45 -17.81 6.34
CA ILE A 75 -7.64 -17.85 5.48
C ILE A 75 -8.89 -18.18 6.31
N ASP A 76 -8.80 -19.16 7.20
CA ASP A 76 -9.93 -19.56 8.07
C ASP A 76 -10.29 -18.45 9.06
N ARG A 77 -9.29 -17.79 9.67
CA ARG A 77 -9.53 -16.61 10.52
C ARG A 77 -10.17 -15.46 9.74
N HIS A 78 -9.67 -15.19 8.53
CA HIS A 78 -10.22 -14.16 7.67
C HIS A 78 -11.69 -14.41 7.31
N ARG A 79 -12.06 -15.68 7.06
CA ARG A 79 -13.46 -16.04 6.84
C ARG A 79 -14.33 -15.70 8.06
N ARG A 80 -13.90 -16.11 9.26
CA ARG A 80 -14.66 -15.88 10.50
C ARG A 80 -14.84 -14.39 10.81
N ILE A 81 -13.78 -13.60 10.68
CA ILE A 81 -13.89 -12.16 10.95
C ILE A 81 -14.74 -11.47 9.90
N ARG A 82 -14.63 -11.86 8.63
CA ARG A 82 -15.51 -11.31 7.58
C ARG A 82 -16.98 -11.62 7.87
N GLU A 83 -17.32 -12.84 8.28
CA GLU A 83 -18.69 -13.18 8.70
C GLU A 83 -19.18 -12.32 9.88
N ALA A 84 -18.29 -11.96 10.81
CA ALA A 84 -18.64 -11.10 11.95
C ALA A 84 -18.75 -9.61 11.58
N LEU A 85 -17.99 -9.16 10.58
CA LEU A 85 -17.98 -7.78 10.08
C LEU A 85 -19.04 -7.51 9.01
N ASP A 86 -19.56 -8.55 8.33
CA ASP A 86 -20.59 -8.45 7.29
C ASP A 86 -21.98 -8.23 7.90
N ARG A 87 -22.11 -7.14 8.66
CA ARG A 87 -23.34 -6.69 9.33
C ARG A 87 -23.49 -5.19 9.15
N PRO A 88 -24.69 -4.67 8.81
CA PRO A 88 -24.87 -3.25 8.55
C PRO A 88 -24.45 -2.35 9.72
N ASP A 89 -24.73 -2.74 10.97
CA ASP A 89 -24.45 -1.95 12.18
C ASP A 89 -22.95 -1.79 12.48
N ILE A 90 -22.10 -2.63 11.88
CA ILE A 90 -20.64 -2.55 12.00
C ILE A 90 -20.06 -1.48 11.06
N HIS A 91 -20.72 -1.23 9.93
CA HIS A 91 -20.30 -0.22 8.99
C HIS A 91 -20.83 1.17 9.36
N ALA A 92 -20.15 2.20 8.89
CA ALA A 92 -20.55 3.59 9.10
C ALA A 92 -21.84 3.92 8.32
N ASP A 93 -22.02 3.38 7.13
CA ASP A 93 -23.23 3.57 6.31
C ASP A 93 -24.44 2.73 6.78
N GLY A 94 -24.23 1.84 7.75
CA GLY A 94 -25.32 1.26 8.53
C GLY A 94 -26.16 2.32 9.24
N ASP A 95 -25.53 3.42 9.63
CA ASP A 95 -26.20 4.60 10.17
C ASP A 95 -26.81 5.42 9.03
N THR A 96 -28.14 5.55 9.05
CA THR A 96 -28.89 6.30 8.05
C THR A 96 -28.44 7.75 7.94
N GLU A 97 -27.97 8.36 9.02
CA GLU A 97 -27.53 9.76 9.00
C GLU A 97 -26.21 9.96 8.24
N ALA A 98 -25.38 8.91 8.18
CA ALA A 98 -24.05 8.95 7.58
C ALA A 98 -24.03 8.56 6.10
N ARG A 99 -25.11 8.02 5.53
CA ARG A 99 -25.18 7.59 4.12
C ARG A 99 -25.04 8.77 3.15
N ALA A 100 -24.27 8.59 2.08
CA ALA A 100 -23.97 9.67 1.13
C ALA A 100 -24.11 9.32 -0.36
N HIS A 101 -24.55 8.10 -0.71
CA HIS A 101 -24.57 7.64 -2.12
C HIS A 101 -25.35 8.57 -3.07
N ASP A 102 -26.49 9.09 -2.62
CA ASP A 102 -27.40 9.90 -3.44
C ASP A 102 -26.97 11.38 -3.52
N GLU A 103 -25.98 11.79 -2.74
CA GLU A 103 -25.45 13.17 -2.71
C GLU A 103 -24.29 13.36 -3.73
N LEU A 104 -23.69 12.27 -4.20
CA LEU A 104 -22.57 12.31 -5.13
C LEU A 104 -23.05 12.57 -6.57
N ASP A 105 -22.29 13.41 -7.29
CA ASP A 105 -22.50 13.57 -8.73
C ASP A 105 -22.18 12.28 -9.50
N ARG A 106 -22.55 12.22 -10.78
CA ARG A 106 -22.53 10.97 -11.55
C ARG A 106 -21.14 10.31 -11.61
N SER A 107 -20.07 11.06 -11.86
CA SER A 107 -18.71 10.49 -11.95
C SER A 107 -18.24 10.00 -10.59
N SER A 108 -18.43 10.81 -9.55
CA SER A 108 -18.13 10.46 -8.16
C SER A 108 -18.90 9.22 -7.69
N SER A 109 -20.17 9.07 -8.08
CA SER A 109 -21.02 7.92 -7.75
C SER A 109 -20.53 6.63 -8.40
N HIS A 110 -20.05 6.68 -9.65
CA HIS A 110 -19.42 5.51 -10.29
C HIS A 110 -18.15 5.07 -9.55
N LEU A 111 -17.30 6.03 -9.18
CA LEU A 111 -16.08 5.76 -8.44
C LEU A 111 -16.38 5.17 -7.06
N ALA A 112 -17.38 5.74 -6.37
CA ALA A 112 -17.77 5.28 -5.04
C ALA A 112 -18.34 3.87 -5.04
N ARG A 113 -19.18 3.53 -6.03
CA ARG A 113 -19.70 2.15 -6.21
C ARG A 113 -18.57 1.16 -6.50
N LEU A 114 -17.58 1.54 -7.31
CA LEU A 114 -16.43 0.67 -7.54
C LEU A 114 -15.64 0.47 -6.25
N ALA A 115 -15.34 1.53 -5.51
CA ALA A 115 -14.67 1.45 -4.23
C ALA A 115 -15.41 0.57 -3.22
N GLU A 116 -16.74 0.66 -3.17
CA GLU A 116 -17.58 -0.18 -2.31
C GLU A 116 -17.49 -1.66 -2.71
N GLN A 117 -17.51 -1.98 -4.01
CA GLN A 117 -17.32 -3.36 -4.50
C GLN A 117 -15.91 -3.91 -4.21
N ILE A 118 -14.94 -3.04 -3.93
CA ILE A 118 -13.56 -3.38 -3.59
C ILE A 118 -13.41 -3.65 -2.09
N SER A 119 -13.82 -2.71 -1.25
CA SER A 119 -13.54 -2.71 0.19
C SER A 119 -14.72 -3.18 1.04
N GLY A 120 -15.95 -3.10 0.52
CA GLY A 120 -17.21 -3.35 1.22
C GLY A 120 -17.80 -2.11 1.91
N GLY A 121 -17.04 -1.02 2.04
CA GLY A 121 -17.51 0.21 2.70
C GLY A 121 -18.07 1.22 1.70
N ALA A 122 -19.24 1.78 2.00
CA ALA A 122 -19.88 2.82 1.20
C ALA A 122 -19.33 4.24 1.50
N PRO A 123 -19.54 5.24 0.63
CA PRO A 123 -19.25 6.63 0.94
C PRO A 123 -20.12 7.13 2.09
N VAL A 124 -19.49 7.81 3.05
CA VAL A 124 -20.14 8.39 4.22
C VAL A 124 -19.91 9.89 4.31
N ARG A 125 -20.94 10.63 4.72
CA ARG A 125 -20.92 12.08 4.90
C ARG A 125 -20.63 12.47 6.35
N GLY A 126 -20.50 13.76 6.60
CA GLY A 126 -20.41 14.29 7.96
C GLY A 126 -19.01 14.23 8.58
N ASN A 127 -17.96 14.24 7.76
CA ASN A 127 -16.58 14.15 8.21
C ASN A 127 -15.88 15.52 8.22
N THR A 128 -14.97 15.74 9.18
CA THR A 128 -13.94 16.79 9.10
C THR A 128 -12.63 16.14 8.71
N ILE A 129 -11.98 16.65 7.66
CA ILE A 129 -10.74 16.08 7.13
C ILE A 129 -9.68 17.18 7.00
N GLU A 130 -8.55 16.99 7.66
CA GLU A 130 -7.40 17.91 7.63
C GLU A 130 -6.22 17.23 6.93
N LEU A 131 -5.59 17.93 5.99
CA LEU A 131 -4.42 17.45 5.24
C LEU A 131 -3.12 17.96 5.88
N PHE A 132 -2.16 17.06 6.07
CA PHE A 132 -0.83 17.37 6.57
C PHE A 132 0.26 16.90 5.59
N GLY A 133 1.23 17.76 5.32
CA GLY A 133 2.42 17.47 4.50
C GLY A 133 3.76 17.66 5.23
N ASP A 134 3.72 17.98 6.53
CA ASP A 134 4.89 18.15 7.38
C ASP A 134 4.93 17.07 8.46
N THR A 135 6.02 16.32 8.52
CA THR A 135 6.20 15.18 9.44
C THR A 135 6.15 15.62 10.90
N ALA A 136 6.80 16.72 11.26
CA ALA A 136 6.85 17.18 12.65
C ALA A 136 5.46 17.61 13.12
N GLU A 137 4.68 18.25 12.26
CA GLU A 137 3.29 18.60 12.54
C GLU A 137 2.40 17.36 12.71
N VAL A 138 2.53 16.36 11.83
CA VAL A 138 1.79 15.09 11.96
C VAL A 138 2.07 14.44 13.32
N ILE A 139 3.34 14.30 13.70
CA ILE A 139 3.72 13.66 14.97
C ILE A 139 3.18 14.46 16.15
N ARG A 140 3.32 15.79 16.15
CA ARG A 140 2.82 16.67 17.20
C ARG A 140 1.31 16.58 17.36
N ARG A 141 0.55 16.62 16.26
CA ARG A 141 -0.92 16.56 16.29
C ARG A 141 -1.41 15.17 16.71
N MET A 142 -0.77 14.10 16.24
CA MET A 142 -1.08 12.73 16.65
C MET A 142 -0.76 12.51 18.14
N GLU A 143 0.33 13.07 18.66
CA GLU A 143 0.63 13.07 20.10
C GLU A 143 -0.49 13.74 20.90
N ILE A 144 -0.93 14.93 20.48
CA ILE A 144 -2.03 15.67 21.13
C ILE A 144 -3.32 14.83 21.13
N ASP A 145 -3.67 14.19 20.01
CA ASP A 145 -4.85 13.35 19.93
C ASP A 145 -4.75 12.12 20.86
N ILE A 146 -3.58 11.47 20.94
CA ILE A 146 -3.32 10.35 21.87
C ILE A 146 -3.38 10.79 23.33
N ASP A 147 -2.87 11.99 23.66
CA ASP A 147 -2.97 12.55 25.01
C ASP A 147 -4.42 12.94 25.36
N GLY A 148 -5.23 13.29 24.36
CA GLY A 148 -6.65 13.56 24.51
C GLY A 148 -7.50 12.30 24.76
N ALA A 149 -7.03 11.13 24.33
CA ALA A 149 -7.78 9.87 24.31
C ALA A 149 -8.35 9.46 25.68
N LYS A 150 -9.53 8.83 25.66
CA LYS A 150 -10.35 8.45 26.81
C LYS A 150 -10.61 6.95 26.91
N ARG A 151 -10.66 6.23 25.80
CA ARG A 151 -11.07 4.82 25.73
C ARG A 151 -9.97 3.97 25.13
N HIS A 152 -9.53 4.31 23.91
CA HIS A 152 -8.50 3.54 23.24
C HIS A 152 -7.66 4.30 22.22
N CYS A 153 -6.45 3.80 22.00
CA CYS A 153 -5.58 4.17 20.89
C CYS A 153 -5.17 2.90 20.14
N HIS A 154 -5.47 2.83 18.85
CA HIS A 154 -5.27 1.65 18.00
C HIS A 154 -4.41 2.03 16.80
N LEU A 155 -3.13 1.62 16.84
CA LEU A 155 -2.14 2.02 15.85
C LEU A 155 -1.68 0.81 15.03
N LEU A 156 -1.66 0.96 13.71
CA LEU A 156 -1.18 -0.02 12.76
C LEU A 156 -0.22 0.65 11.80
N PHE A 157 1.05 0.20 11.77
CA PHE A 157 2.07 0.77 10.91
C PHE A 157 2.97 -0.30 10.26
N TYR A 158 3.39 -0.04 9.02
CA TYR A 158 4.40 -0.86 8.35
C TYR A 158 5.79 -0.67 8.99
N ILE A 159 6.24 0.59 9.06
CA ILE A 159 7.48 0.98 9.73
C ILE A 159 7.14 1.84 10.93
N TRP A 160 7.66 1.42 12.07
CA TRP A 160 7.84 2.20 13.28
C TRP A 160 9.34 2.13 13.61
N LEU A 161 9.98 3.27 13.86
CA LEU A 161 11.37 3.36 14.29
C LEU A 161 11.48 3.85 15.74
N ASP A 162 12.54 3.47 16.44
CA ASP A 162 12.90 4.07 17.74
C ASP A 162 13.77 5.32 17.49
N ASP A 163 13.19 6.28 16.76
CA ASP A 163 13.73 7.62 16.54
C ASP A 163 12.84 8.66 17.23
N LYS A 164 13.17 9.95 17.15
CA LYS A 164 12.44 11.00 17.87
C LYS A 164 10.93 10.97 17.60
N ALA A 165 10.50 10.71 16.37
CA ALA A 165 9.09 10.62 16.00
C ALA A 165 8.43 9.39 16.63
N GLY A 166 9.05 8.22 16.48
CA GLY A 166 8.50 6.99 17.05
C GLY A 166 8.53 6.94 18.57
N THR A 167 9.58 7.48 19.21
CA THR A 167 9.68 7.67 20.66
C THR A 167 8.59 8.62 21.14
N CYS A 168 8.37 9.76 20.49
CA CYS A 168 7.31 10.71 20.85
C CYS A 168 5.94 10.03 20.95
N ILE A 169 5.54 9.30 19.91
CA ILE A 169 4.27 8.56 19.89
C ILE A 169 4.27 7.42 20.91
N GLY A 170 5.38 6.70 21.08
CA GLY A 170 5.50 5.64 22.08
C GLY A 170 5.33 6.15 23.51
N GLU A 171 5.93 7.30 23.86
CA GLU A 171 5.73 7.95 25.16
C GLU A 171 4.29 8.42 25.35
N ALA A 172 3.66 8.96 24.30
CA ALA A 172 2.26 9.38 24.36
C ALA A 172 1.34 8.19 24.69
N LEU A 173 1.59 7.03 24.06
CA LEU A 173 0.86 5.80 24.38
C LEU A 173 1.12 5.32 25.82
N ILE A 174 2.35 5.40 26.31
CA ILE A 174 2.67 5.06 27.72
C ILE A 174 1.89 5.97 28.68
N ARG A 175 1.85 7.29 28.41
CA ARG A 175 1.04 8.24 29.19
C ARG A 175 -0.44 7.90 29.12
N ALA A 176 -0.95 7.51 27.96
CA ALA A 176 -2.35 7.12 27.78
C ALA A 176 -2.72 5.87 28.60
N VAL A 177 -1.86 4.84 28.60
CA VAL A 177 -2.07 3.66 29.46
C VAL A 177 -2.07 4.05 30.94
N GLY A 178 -1.18 4.96 31.36
CA GLY A 178 -1.17 5.50 32.73
C GLY A 178 -2.48 6.21 33.14
N ARG A 179 -3.27 6.70 32.17
CA ARG A 179 -4.62 7.27 32.38
C ARG A 179 -5.74 6.23 32.28
N GLY A 180 -5.44 4.96 32.05
CA GLY A 180 -6.41 3.87 31.87
C GLY A 180 -6.89 3.67 30.43
N VAL A 181 -6.27 4.30 29.44
CA VAL A 181 -6.64 4.16 28.02
C VAL A 181 -6.07 2.85 27.46
N THR A 182 -6.90 2.08 26.75
CA THR A 182 -6.45 0.83 26.11
C THR A 182 -5.62 1.11 24.87
N CYS A 183 -4.32 0.83 24.91
CA CYS A 183 -3.42 1.08 23.79
C CYS A 183 -3.02 -0.23 23.10
N ARG A 184 -3.36 -0.37 21.81
CA ARG A 184 -3.04 -1.53 20.97
C ARG A 184 -2.22 -1.10 19.76
N VAL A 185 -1.08 -1.75 19.56
CA VAL A 185 -0.14 -1.44 18.47
C VAL A 185 0.10 -2.70 17.65
N LEU A 186 -0.17 -2.62 16.35
CA LEU A 186 0.08 -3.68 15.38
C LEU A 186 1.13 -3.23 14.37
N VAL A 187 2.32 -3.84 14.39
CA VAL A 187 3.42 -3.45 13.49
C VAL A 187 3.83 -4.59 12.56
N ASP A 188 4.19 -4.27 11.32
CA ASP A 188 4.68 -5.28 10.38
C ASP A 188 6.04 -5.85 10.82
N ALA A 189 6.16 -7.18 10.75
CA ALA A 189 7.35 -7.90 11.20
C ALA A 189 8.66 -7.52 10.48
N VAL A 190 8.58 -7.11 9.22
CA VAL A 190 9.76 -6.79 8.40
C VAL A 190 10.08 -5.31 8.50
N GLY A 191 9.08 -4.45 8.27
CA GLY A 191 9.27 -3.00 8.29
C GLY A 191 9.68 -2.47 9.67
N SER A 192 9.11 -3.04 10.74
CA SER A 192 9.34 -2.59 12.12
C SER A 192 10.27 -3.50 12.92
N LYS A 193 11.11 -4.31 12.24
CA LYS A 193 12.02 -5.26 12.90
C LYS A 193 12.97 -4.61 13.92
N LEU A 194 13.45 -3.40 13.62
CA LEU A 194 14.36 -2.65 14.50
C LEU A 194 13.61 -2.17 15.74
N PHE A 195 12.44 -1.54 15.57
CA PHE A 195 11.57 -1.16 16.68
C PHE A 195 11.19 -2.34 17.58
N LEU A 196 10.83 -3.50 17.01
CA LEU A 196 10.47 -4.68 17.79
C LEU A 196 11.57 -5.20 18.73
N ARG A 197 12.82 -4.79 18.51
CA ARG A 197 14.01 -5.11 19.31
C ARG A 197 14.59 -3.90 20.06
N SER A 198 13.86 -2.79 20.04
CA SER A 198 14.30 -1.53 20.62
C SER A 198 13.89 -1.41 22.08
N HIS A 199 14.60 -0.55 22.81
CA HIS A 199 14.29 -0.26 24.20
C HIS A 199 12.92 0.41 24.35
N LEU A 200 12.50 1.23 23.38
CA LEU A 200 11.16 1.81 23.36
C LEU A 200 10.06 0.74 23.35
N CYS A 201 10.18 -0.28 22.48
CA CYS A 201 9.17 -1.33 22.40
C CYS A 201 9.08 -2.16 23.69
N GLU A 202 10.21 -2.41 24.34
CA GLU A 202 10.26 -3.06 25.66
C GLU A 202 9.51 -2.21 26.71
N ARG A 203 9.87 -0.93 26.84
CA ARG A 203 9.22 0.02 27.75
C ARG A 203 7.71 0.15 27.52
N MET A 204 7.28 0.20 26.25
CA MET A 204 5.86 0.24 25.90
C MET A 204 5.13 -1.01 26.41
N ARG A 205 5.70 -2.20 26.22
CA ARG A 205 5.10 -3.46 26.72
C ARG A 205 5.06 -3.50 28.24
N GLU A 206 6.13 -3.09 28.91
CA GLU A 206 6.20 -3.02 30.37
C GLU A 206 5.17 -2.05 30.96
N ALA A 207 4.93 -0.93 30.28
CA ALA A 207 3.92 0.05 30.66
C ALA A 207 2.47 -0.43 30.40
N GLY A 208 2.27 -1.54 29.68
CA GLY A 208 0.95 -2.10 29.39
C GLY A 208 0.41 -1.84 27.98
N VAL A 209 1.20 -1.25 27.07
CA VAL A 209 0.81 -1.13 25.65
C VAL A 209 0.85 -2.52 25.00
N GLN A 210 -0.26 -2.91 24.37
CA GLN A 210 -0.36 -4.20 23.71
C GLN A 210 0.29 -4.17 22.33
N VAL A 211 1.57 -4.52 22.24
CA VAL A 211 2.30 -4.56 20.97
C VAL A 211 2.25 -5.96 20.34
N LYS A 212 1.64 -6.08 19.16
CA LYS A 212 1.52 -7.31 18.36
C LYS A 212 2.20 -7.15 17.00
N VAL A 213 2.57 -8.29 16.41
CA VAL A 213 3.31 -8.35 15.15
C VAL A 213 2.39 -8.83 14.04
N ALA A 214 2.19 -8.00 13.01
CA ALA A 214 1.50 -8.37 11.79
C ALA A 214 2.40 -9.21 10.88
N LEU A 215 1.81 -10.26 10.30
CA LEU A 215 2.46 -11.11 9.30
C LEU A 215 3.88 -11.55 9.71
N PRO A 216 4.09 -12.17 10.89
CA PRO A 216 5.40 -12.63 11.34
C PRO A 216 6.16 -13.39 10.25
N ALA A 217 7.40 -12.97 9.94
CA ALA A 217 8.23 -13.55 8.91
C ALA A 217 9.33 -14.42 9.54
N ASN A 218 9.16 -15.74 9.51
CA ASN A 218 10.15 -16.70 10.01
C ASN A 218 10.36 -17.86 9.01
N PRO A 219 11.51 -18.57 9.06
CA PRO A 219 11.85 -19.61 8.09
C PRO A 219 10.83 -20.74 8.02
N ILE A 220 10.25 -21.13 9.16
CA ILE A 220 9.21 -22.16 9.24
C ILE A 220 7.95 -21.71 8.48
N ARG A 221 7.58 -20.43 8.60
CA ARG A 221 6.43 -19.86 7.90
C ARG A 221 6.66 -19.71 6.40
N ALA A 222 7.91 -19.53 5.95
CA ALA A 222 8.26 -19.47 4.52
C ALA A 222 7.79 -20.70 3.73
N ILE A 223 7.66 -21.85 4.41
CA ILE A 223 7.19 -23.11 3.83
C ILE A 223 5.67 -23.06 3.53
N PHE A 224 4.91 -22.34 4.36
CA PHE A 224 3.44 -22.35 4.35
C PHE A 224 2.80 -21.03 3.88
N ALA A 225 3.55 -19.92 3.85
CA ALA A 225 3.08 -18.61 3.45
C ALA A 225 4.20 -17.78 2.77
N ARG A 226 3.80 -16.94 1.83
CA ARG A 226 4.70 -16.05 1.10
C ARG A 226 5.14 -14.91 2.04
N LEU A 227 6.44 -14.83 2.34
CA LEU A 227 6.95 -13.90 3.35
C LEU A 227 6.94 -12.44 2.92
N ASP A 228 6.92 -12.19 1.62
CA ASP A 228 6.90 -10.86 1.05
C ASP A 228 5.49 -10.24 1.01
N LEU A 229 4.43 -10.91 1.45
CA LEU A 229 3.14 -10.25 1.74
C LEU A 229 3.32 -9.43 3.02
N ARG A 230 3.09 -8.13 2.98
CA ARG A 230 3.32 -7.21 4.11
C ARG A 230 2.09 -6.37 4.39
N ASN A 231 1.95 -5.93 5.64
CA ASN A 231 0.90 -4.99 5.99
C ASN A 231 1.44 -3.57 5.82
N HIS A 232 1.00 -2.92 4.75
CA HIS A 232 1.51 -1.62 4.34
C HIS A 232 0.55 -0.48 4.69
N ARG A 233 -0.54 -0.77 5.41
CA ARG A 233 -1.45 0.23 5.98
C ARG A 233 -0.73 1.07 7.06
N LYS A 234 -1.14 2.33 7.19
CA LYS A 234 -0.75 3.24 8.27
C LYS A 234 -2.02 3.85 8.82
N ILE A 235 -2.45 3.40 9.99
CA ILE A 235 -3.73 3.76 10.60
C ILE A 235 -3.48 4.06 12.07
N ALA A 236 -3.98 5.17 12.58
CA ALA A 236 -4.12 5.38 14.01
C ALA A 236 -5.56 5.77 14.31
N VAL A 237 -6.27 4.98 15.11
CA VAL A 237 -7.65 5.27 15.56
C VAL A 237 -7.64 5.63 17.03
N ILE A 238 -8.27 6.75 17.38
CA ILE A 238 -8.36 7.28 18.74
C ILE A 238 -9.85 7.38 19.07
N ASP A 239 -10.27 6.71 20.14
CA ASP A 239 -11.64 6.73 20.66
C ASP A 239 -12.72 6.58 19.58
N HIS A 240 -12.56 5.69 18.60
CA HIS A 240 -13.49 5.31 17.51
C HIS A 240 -13.96 6.41 16.54
N GLU A 241 -13.91 7.70 16.91
CA GLU A 241 -14.38 8.83 16.11
C GLU A 241 -13.29 9.57 15.33
N LEU A 242 -12.03 9.38 15.73
CA LEU A 242 -10.86 10.04 15.16
C LEU A 242 -9.91 9.02 14.55
N ALA A 243 -9.46 9.29 13.33
CA ALA A 243 -8.46 8.47 12.68
C ALA A 243 -7.40 9.28 11.92
N TRP A 244 -6.21 8.69 11.80
CA TRP A 244 -5.13 9.15 10.93
C TRP A 244 -4.82 8.07 9.90
N THR A 245 -4.59 8.46 8.65
CA THR A 245 -4.11 7.54 7.61
C THR A 245 -3.39 8.28 6.48
N GLY A 246 -2.61 7.54 5.69
CA GLY A 246 -1.92 8.08 4.53
C GLY A 246 -0.63 7.33 4.22
N SER A 247 0.39 8.07 3.82
CA SER A 247 1.64 7.53 3.29
C SER A 247 2.76 7.43 4.31
N GLN A 248 2.73 8.27 5.35
CA GLN A 248 3.78 8.41 6.35
C GLN A 248 3.86 7.19 7.28
N ASN A 249 5.08 6.70 7.48
CA ASN A 249 5.42 5.74 8.54
C ASN A 249 5.75 6.47 9.85
N LEU A 250 5.81 5.77 10.99
CA LEU A 250 6.27 6.38 12.25
C LEU A 250 7.80 6.42 12.27
N ALA A 251 8.33 7.45 11.60
CA ALA A 251 9.75 7.76 11.48
C ALA A 251 9.94 9.27 11.29
N GLU A 252 11.11 9.78 11.67
CA GLU A 252 11.51 11.16 11.41
C GLU A 252 11.73 11.43 9.91
N ALA A 253 11.55 12.69 9.52
CA ALA A 253 11.77 13.11 8.13
C ALA A 253 13.24 12.96 7.72
N ASP A 254 14.19 13.04 8.66
CA ASP A 254 15.61 12.80 8.40
C ASP A 254 15.92 11.35 8.00
N PHE A 255 14.96 10.44 8.24
CA PHE A 255 15.02 9.01 8.00
C PHE A 255 16.41 8.41 8.25
N ALA A 256 16.80 8.38 9.53
CA ALA A 256 18.13 7.96 9.99
C ALA A 256 18.64 6.62 9.42
N LEU A 257 17.76 5.72 8.98
CA LEU A 257 18.15 4.48 8.30
C LEU A 257 18.76 4.70 6.91
N LYS A 258 18.32 5.73 6.19
CA LYS A 258 18.81 6.08 4.86
C LYS A 258 18.92 7.61 4.68
N PRO A 259 19.79 8.29 5.44
CA PRO A 259 19.87 9.76 5.47
C PRO A 259 20.23 10.38 4.11
N ARG A 260 20.85 9.61 3.21
CA ARG A 260 21.12 10.03 1.82
C ARG A 260 19.87 10.40 1.02
N PHE A 261 18.71 9.86 1.40
CA PHE A 261 17.44 10.07 0.72
C PHE A 261 16.53 11.04 1.48
N ALA A 262 16.98 11.57 2.61
CA ALA A 262 16.24 12.54 3.39
C ALA A 262 16.07 13.88 2.63
N PRO A 263 15.05 14.68 2.96
CA PRO A 263 13.94 14.32 3.85
C PRO A 263 13.00 13.28 3.20
N TRP A 264 12.35 12.47 4.04
CA TRP A 264 11.21 11.64 3.64
C TRP A 264 9.96 12.53 3.58
N VAL A 265 9.43 12.73 2.38
CA VAL A 265 8.33 13.67 2.14
C VAL A 265 7.05 12.88 1.91
N ASP A 266 6.18 12.87 2.91
CA ASP A 266 4.90 12.15 2.91
C ASP A 266 3.73 13.12 3.09
N CYS A 267 2.51 12.58 2.96
CA CYS A 267 1.29 13.26 3.38
C CYS A 267 0.35 12.32 4.14
N VAL A 268 -0.40 12.90 5.07
CA VAL A 268 -1.34 12.20 5.97
C VAL A 268 -2.60 13.02 6.09
N VAL A 269 -3.72 12.34 6.30
CA VAL A 269 -4.99 12.96 6.65
C VAL A 269 -5.38 12.62 8.09
N ARG A 270 -5.86 13.62 8.81
CA ARG A 270 -6.59 13.46 10.08
C ARG A 270 -8.07 13.54 9.77
N LEU A 271 -8.84 12.55 10.21
CA LEU A 271 -10.26 12.44 9.94
C LEU A 271 -11.01 12.37 11.27
N VAL A 272 -12.08 13.13 11.40
CA VAL A 272 -13.02 13.06 12.52
C VAL A 272 -14.42 12.91 11.97
N GLY A 273 -15.15 11.87 12.38
CA GLY A 273 -16.49 11.54 11.90
C GLY A 273 -16.62 10.10 11.41
N PRO A 274 -17.75 9.74 10.77
CA PRO A 274 -18.10 8.37 10.42
C PRO A 274 -17.02 7.58 9.66
N VAL A 275 -16.23 8.23 8.81
CA VAL A 275 -15.14 7.58 8.04
C VAL A 275 -14.05 6.98 8.94
N ALA A 276 -13.89 7.48 10.17
CA ALA A 276 -12.94 6.92 11.14
C ALA A 276 -13.32 5.49 11.56
N LYS A 277 -14.63 5.18 11.60
CA LYS A 277 -15.16 3.85 11.91
C LYS A 277 -14.73 2.80 10.87
N GLU A 278 -14.70 3.18 9.59
CA GLU A 278 -14.23 2.28 8.52
C GLU A 278 -12.72 2.00 8.62
N LEU A 279 -11.90 2.99 9.03
CA LEU A 279 -10.49 2.75 9.34
C LEU A 279 -10.32 1.89 10.61
N HIS A 280 -11.21 2.06 11.59
CA HIS A 280 -11.25 1.23 12.79
C HIS A 280 -11.56 -0.23 12.44
N LEU A 281 -12.51 -0.47 11.54
CA LEU A 281 -12.83 -1.80 11.02
C LEU A 281 -11.59 -2.48 10.41
N LEU A 282 -10.78 -1.76 9.62
CA LEU A 282 -9.54 -2.31 9.07
C LEU A 282 -8.50 -2.65 10.14
N PHE A 283 -8.46 -1.89 11.24
CA PHE A 283 -7.63 -2.22 12.40
C PHE A 283 -8.15 -3.48 13.10
N VAL A 284 -9.45 -3.55 13.41
CA VAL A 284 -10.10 -4.69 14.08
C VAL A 284 -9.89 -5.98 13.27
N GLU A 285 -10.04 -5.92 11.95
CA GLU A 285 -9.75 -7.03 11.04
C GLU A 285 -8.29 -7.49 11.19
N GLY A 286 -7.34 -6.56 11.07
CA GLY A 286 -5.91 -6.85 11.18
C GLY A 286 -5.53 -7.43 12.55
N TRP A 287 -6.10 -6.87 13.62
CA TRP A 287 -5.89 -7.31 15.00
C TRP A 287 -6.40 -8.73 15.20
N PHE A 288 -7.61 -9.05 14.75
CA PHE A 288 -8.13 -10.42 14.87
C PHE A 288 -7.28 -11.43 14.09
N LEU A 289 -6.81 -11.06 12.90
CA LEU A 289 -6.00 -11.96 12.07
C LEU A 289 -4.67 -12.34 12.74
N ASP A 290 -3.98 -11.38 13.35
CA ASP A 290 -2.62 -11.54 13.86
C ASP A 290 -2.55 -11.71 15.39
N ALA A 291 -3.41 -11.07 16.17
CA ALA A 291 -3.51 -11.20 17.63
C ALA A 291 -4.53 -12.27 18.07
N GLY A 292 -5.59 -12.52 17.29
CA GLY A 292 -6.61 -13.54 17.59
C GLY A 292 -7.70 -13.11 18.57
N GLU A 293 -7.68 -11.86 19.03
CA GLU A 293 -8.71 -11.22 19.86
C GLU A 293 -9.75 -10.55 18.96
N SER A 294 -11.03 -10.71 19.28
CA SER A 294 -12.13 -10.04 18.58
C SER A 294 -12.42 -8.71 19.23
N LEU A 295 -12.41 -7.64 18.43
CA LEU A 295 -12.74 -6.26 18.85
C LEU A 295 -14.00 -5.75 18.11
N VAL A 296 -14.81 -6.65 17.55
CA VAL A 296 -15.98 -6.29 16.74
C VAL A 296 -16.98 -5.43 17.53
N ASP A 297 -17.11 -5.67 18.83
CA ASP A 297 -18.03 -4.91 19.69
C ASP A 297 -17.62 -3.43 19.83
N GLU A 298 -16.34 -3.10 19.64
CA GLU A 298 -15.84 -1.72 19.63
C GLU A 298 -16.28 -0.93 18.38
N LEU A 299 -16.92 -1.60 17.40
CA LEU A 299 -17.49 -1.01 16.18
C LEU A 299 -19.01 -0.83 16.26
N LEU A 300 -19.67 -1.23 17.35
CA LEU A 300 -21.14 -1.10 17.46
C LEU A 300 -21.59 0.32 17.76
N GLU A 301 -20.69 1.16 18.28
CA GLU A 301 -21.00 2.54 18.61
C GLU A 301 -21.11 3.39 17.32
N PRO A 302 -22.23 4.12 17.12
CA PRO A 302 -22.35 5.04 16.01
C PRO A 302 -21.44 6.25 16.23
N VAL A 303 -20.83 6.73 15.15
CA VAL A 303 -20.01 7.94 15.17
C VAL A 303 -20.86 9.11 14.69
N PRO A 304 -21.02 10.19 15.48
CA PRO A 304 -21.85 11.32 15.09
C PRO A 304 -21.42 11.96 13.77
N THR A 305 -22.40 12.33 12.96
CA THR A 305 -22.16 13.13 11.76
C THR A 305 -21.96 14.60 12.12
N ARG A 306 -21.15 15.32 11.34
CA ARG A 306 -21.01 16.77 11.43
C ARG A 306 -21.83 17.45 10.34
N GLU A 307 -22.51 18.53 10.68
CA GLU A 307 -23.23 19.35 9.69
C GLU A 307 -22.28 19.86 8.61
N ASN A 308 -22.71 19.78 7.35
CA ASN A 308 -21.91 20.15 6.17
C ASN A 308 -20.54 19.45 6.10
N GLY A 309 -20.41 18.26 6.71
CA GLY A 309 -19.17 17.50 6.69
C GLY A 309 -18.93 16.81 5.35
N VAL A 310 -17.65 16.62 5.03
CA VAL A 310 -17.13 16.06 3.78
C VAL A 310 -17.59 14.62 3.57
N ILE A 311 -17.90 14.27 2.32
CA ILE A 311 -18.15 12.89 1.92
C ILE A 311 -16.82 12.20 1.65
N ALA A 312 -16.59 11.08 2.32
CA ALA A 312 -15.37 10.28 2.17
C ALA A 312 -15.67 8.78 2.22
N GLN A 313 -14.77 7.99 1.65
CA GLN A 313 -14.89 6.54 1.56
C GLN A 313 -13.54 5.88 1.77
N VAL A 314 -13.50 4.90 2.68
CA VAL A 314 -12.30 4.09 2.88
C VAL A 314 -12.22 3.02 1.81
N VAL A 315 -11.04 2.92 1.20
CA VAL A 315 -10.70 1.86 0.26
C VAL A 315 -9.60 1.02 0.86
N ALA A 316 -9.82 -0.29 0.89
CA ALA A 316 -8.84 -1.26 1.34
C ALA A 316 -8.55 -2.26 0.22
N SER A 317 -7.29 -2.66 0.11
CA SER A 317 -6.86 -3.72 -0.80
C SER A 317 -5.90 -4.68 -0.13
N GLY A 318 -5.66 -5.80 -0.81
CA GLY A 318 -4.67 -6.81 -0.42
C GLY A 318 -5.10 -8.23 -0.80
N PRO A 319 -4.29 -9.23 -0.44
CA PRO A 319 -4.48 -10.62 -0.86
C PRO A 319 -5.79 -11.29 -0.41
N ASN A 320 -6.47 -10.67 0.56
CA ASN A 320 -7.77 -11.09 1.09
C ASN A 320 -8.96 -10.52 0.29
N PHE A 321 -8.72 -9.50 -0.54
CA PHE A 321 -9.70 -8.83 -1.37
C PHE A 321 -9.67 -9.40 -2.79
N ARG A 322 -10.62 -8.99 -3.65
CA ARG A 322 -10.60 -9.37 -5.07
C ARG A 322 -9.34 -8.75 -5.72
N ASN A 323 -8.30 -9.58 -5.92
CA ASN A 323 -7.06 -9.16 -6.60
C ASN A 323 -7.41 -8.40 -7.89
N HIS A 324 -6.77 -7.24 -8.12
CA HIS A 324 -7.01 -6.19 -9.15
C HIS A 324 -7.87 -4.99 -8.75
N ALA A 325 -8.58 -5.05 -7.64
CA ALA A 325 -9.41 -3.98 -7.13
C ALA A 325 -8.73 -2.59 -7.06
N ALA A 326 -7.57 -2.49 -6.39
CA ALA A 326 -6.86 -1.20 -6.26
C ALA A 326 -6.45 -0.62 -7.62
N THR A 327 -5.99 -1.47 -8.54
CA THR A 327 -5.64 -1.06 -9.90
C THR A 327 -6.86 -0.54 -10.66
N GLN A 328 -8.01 -1.21 -10.56
CA GLN A 328 -9.25 -0.77 -11.20
C GLN A 328 -9.72 0.58 -10.66
N LEU A 329 -9.57 0.83 -9.36
CA LEU A 329 -9.90 2.12 -8.77
C LEU A 329 -9.01 3.24 -9.33
N ILE A 330 -7.69 3.05 -9.34
CA ILE A 330 -6.75 4.02 -9.90
C ILE A 330 -7.04 4.28 -11.38
N GLN A 331 -7.32 3.22 -12.15
CA GLN A 331 -7.72 3.33 -13.55
C GLN A 331 -9.03 4.10 -13.73
N SER A 332 -9.99 3.91 -12.83
CA SER A 332 -11.25 4.67 -12.86
C SER A 332 -11.02 6.14 -12.55
N CYS A 333 -10.16 6.48 -11.58
CA CYS A 333 -9.74 7.87 -11.36
C CYS A 333 -9.11 8.49 -12.63
N ILE A 334 -8.32 7.72 -13.38
CA ILE A 334 -7.74 8.18 -14.65
C ILE A 334 -8.84 8.42 -15.71
N HIS A 335 -9.84 7.55 -15.77
CA HIS A 335 -10.91 7.64 -16.75
C HIS A 335 -11.88 8.80 -16.48
N GLU A 336 -12.23 9.03 -15.22
CA GLU A 336 -13.15 10.09 -14.78
C GLU A 336 -12.53 11.50 -14.82
N ALA A 337 -11.23 11.65 -15.11
CA ALA A 337 -10.59 12.96 -15.24
C ALA A 337 -11.03 13.68 -16.52
N ASP A 338 -11.50 14.92 -16.39
CA ASP A 338 -12.02 15.76 -17.48
C ASP A 338 -11.16 17.00 -17.79
N GLU A 339 -10.36 17.49 -16.83
CA GLU A 339 -9.51 18.67 -16.98
C GLU A 339 -8.05 18.41 -16.57
N GLU A 340 -7.82 17.88 -15.37
CA GLU A 340 -6.49 17.70 -14.77
C GLU A 340 -6.43 16.42 -13.94
N LEU A 341 -5.32 15.69 -14.10
CA LEU A 341 -5.02 14.52 -13.29
C LEU A 341 -3.59 14.63 -12.75
N VAL A 342 -3.43 14.62 -11.44
CA VAL A 342 -2.12 14.68 -10.79
C VAL A 342 -1.90 13.47 -9.90
N LEU A 343 -0.88 12.68 -10.21
CA LEU A 343 -0.45 11.52 -9.42
C LEU A 343 0.91 11.80 -8.77
N THR A 344 1.05 11.41 -7.51
CA THR A 344 2.33 11.38 -6.80
C THR A 344 2.57 9.99 -6.25
N THR A 345 3.77 9.44 -6.44
CA THR A 345 4.13 8.11 -5.90
C THR A 345 5.65 7.94 -5.83
N PRO A 346 6.21 7.26 -4.81
CA PRO A 346 7.65 6.98 -4.77
C PRO A 346 8.07 5.93 -5.78
N TYR A 347 7.20 4.95 -6.05
CA TYR A 347 7.48 3.79 -6.89
C TYR A 347 6.46 3.74 -8.01
N PHE A 348 6.88 4.18 -9.18
CA PHE A 348 6.06 4.19 -10.39
C PHE A 348 6.46 3.02 -11.29
N VAL A 349 5.89 1.84 -11.01
CA VAL A 349 6.06 0.62 -11.80
C VAL A 349 4.67 0.00 -12.08
N PRO A 350 3.77 0.74 -12.75
CA PRO A 350 2.42 0.27 -13.06
C PRO A 350 2.40 -0.98 -13.94
N ASP A 351 1.21 -1.57 -14.04
CA ASP A 351 0.88 -2.51 -15.11
C ASP A 351 0.67 -1.80 -16.47
N GLY A 352 0.68 -2.58 -17.55
CA GLY A 352 0.53 -2.06 -18.90
C GLY A 352 -0.80 -1.32 -19.13
N ALA A 353 -1.88 -1.77 -18.50
CA ALA A 353 -3.19 -1.12 -18.60
C ALA A 353 -3.17 0.29 -17.99
N THR A 354 -2.53 0.48 -16.83
CA THR A 354 -2.40 1.82 -16.24
C THR A 354 -1.55 2.75 -17.11
N ILE A 355 -0.48 2.27 -17.73
CA ILE A 355 0.31 3.05 -18.70
C ILE A 355 -0.54 3.49 -19.89
N VAL A 356 -1.31 2.57 -20.48
CA VAL A 356 -2.19 2.86 -21.60
C VAL A 356 -3.27 3.87 -21.21
N ASN A 357 -3.86 3.75 -20.02
CA ASN A 357 -4.90 4.66 -19.54
C ASN A 357 -4.36 6.07 -19.31
N LEU A 358 -3.18 6.22 -18.69
CA LEU A 358 -2.52 7.52 -18.52
C LEU A 358 -2.21 8.19 -19.87
N ALA A 359 -1.66 7.42 -20.82
CA ALA A 359 -1.39 7.90 -22.17
C ALA A 359 -2.69 8.29 -22.90
N THR A 360 -3.77 7.54 -22.70
CA THR A 360 -5.09 7.82 -23.30
C THR A 360 -5.70 9.08 -22.74
N ALA A 361 -5.63 9.31 -21.41
CA ALA A 361 -6.07 10.55 -20.78
C ALA A 361 -5.31 11.77 -21.34
N ALA A 362 -3.99 11.70 -21.46
CA ALA A 362 -3.22 12.79 -22.05
C ALA A 362 -3.61 13.05 -23.52
N ARG A 363 -3.81 12.00 -24.32
CA ARG A 363 -4.27 12.12 -25.72
C ARG A 363 -5.69 12.68 -25.86
N ARG A 364 -6.55 12.51 -24.85
CA ARG A 364 -7.87 13.15 -24.77
C ARG A 364 -7.78 14.67 -24.52
N GLY A 365 -6.59 15.19 -24.22
CA GLY A 365 -6.37 16.61 -23.89
C GLY A 365 -6.36 16.91 -22.39
N ILE A 366 -6.43 15.89 -21.53
CA ILE A 366 -6.36 16.04 -20.07
C ILE A 366 -4.95 16.42 -19.65
N LYS A 367 -4.81 17.37 -18.70
CA LYS A 367 -3.51 17.73 -18.13
C LYS A 367 -3.04 16.66 -17.14
N VAL A 368 -2.35 15.65 -17.64
CA VAL A 368 -1.82 14.56 -16.81
C VAL A 368 -0.41 14.89 -16.33
N THR A 369 -0.23 14.93 -15.00
CA THR A 369 1.08 15.11 -14.34
C THR A 369 1.38 13.94 -13.42
N VAL A 370 2.58 13.38 -13.53
CA VAL A 370 3.06 12.30 -12.65
C VAL A 370 4.34 12.77 -11.96
N VAL A 371 4.30 12.86 -10.63
CA VAL A 371 5.42 13.28 -9.78
C VAL A 371 6.02 12.05 -9.10
N VAL A 372 7.32 11.87 -9.29
CA VAL A 372 8.10 10.74 -8.77
C VAL A 372 9.42 11.25 -8.20
N PRO A 373 10.04 10.56 -7.24
CA PRO A 373 11.32 10.99 -6.69
C PRO A 373 12.44 10.85 -7.73
N ARG A 374 13.26 11.89 -7.88
CA ARG A 374 14.50 11.85 -8.66
C ARG A 374 15.42 10.76 -8.12
N ARG A 375 15.53 10.70 -6.79
CA ARG A 375 16.36 9.76 -6.03
C ARG A 375 15.48 8.74 -5.31
N ASN A 376 15.51 7.50 -5.79
CA ASN A 376 14.81 6.39 -5.17
C ASN A 376 15.77 5.59 -4.28
N ASP A 377 15.29 5.11 -3.14
CA ASP A 377 16.06 4.29 -2.20
C ASP A 377 16.21 2.82 -2.64
N SER A 378 15.61 2.46 -3.78
CA SER A 378 15.85 1.23 -4.55
C SER A 378 16.30 1.54 -5.98
N ARG A 379 17.56 1.20 -6.30
CA ARG A 379 18.12 1.40 -7.65
C ARG A 379 17.36 0.62 -8.72
N LEU A 380 16.93 -0.59 -8.40
CA LEU A 380 16.21 -1.45 -9.32
C LEU A 380 14.84 -0.85 -9.66
N VAL A 381 14.11 -0.37 -8.65
CA VAL A 381 12.82 0.33 -8.85
C VAL A 381 13.02 1.63 -9.62
N ALA A 382 14.09 2.39 -9.34
CA ALA A 382 14.43 3.59 -10.12
C ALA A 382 14.66 3.30 -11.61
N LEU A 383 15.26 2.17 -11.98
CA LEU A 383 15.48 1.77 -13.36
C LEU A 383 14.18 1.26 -14.02
N ALA A 384 13.44 0.40 -13.32
CA ALA A 384 12.15 -0.13 -13.79
C ALA A 384 11.10 0.98 -13.93
N SER A 385 11.15 2.00 -13.08
CA SER A 385 10.25 3.15 -13.21
C SER A 385 10.50 3.91 -14.51
N ARG A 386 11.77 4.18 -14.82
CA ARG A 386 12.17 4.92 -16.02
C ARG A 386 11.91 4.16 -17.32
N SER A 387 11.85 2.82 -17.31
CA SER A 387 11.46 2.08 -18.51
C SER A 387 10.04 2.39 -18.97
N ASN A 388 9.19 2.91 -18.09
CA ASN A 388 7.79 3.25 -18.41
C ASN A 388 7.59 4.68 -18.94
N TYR A 389 8.61 5.54 -18.94
CA TYR A 389 8.42 6.97 -19.23
C TYR A 389 8.20 7.27 -20.71
N ALA A 390 8.85 6.55 -21.62
CA ALA A 390 8.80 6.83 -23.06
C ALA A 390 7.36 6.91 -23.62
N PRO A 391 6.49 5.89 -23.45
CA PRO A 391 5.13 5.95 -23.98
C PRO A 391 4.28 7.06 -23.35
N LEU A 392 4.57 7.45 -22.10
CA LEU A 392 3.86 8.53 -21.41
C LEU A 392 4.28 9.90 -21.93
N LEU A 393 5.58 10.13 -22.09
CA LEU A 393 6.14 11.37 -22.65
C LEU A 393 5.67 11.57 -24.09
N GLU A 394 5.64 10.50 -24.90
CA GLU A 394 5.11 10.53 -26.27
C GLU A 394 3.61 10.88 -26.32
N ALA A 395 2.85 10.48 -25.31
CA ALA A 395 1.43 10.79 -25.21
C ALA A 395 1.14 12.19 -24.65
N GLY A 396 2.16 12.94 -24.19
CA GLY A 396 2.02 14.27 -23.63
C GLY A 396 1.86 14.30 -22.10
N VAL A 397 2.06 13.18 -21.40
CA VAL A 397 2.07 13.15 -19.93
C VAL A 397 3.28 13.92 -19.41
N ARG A 398 3.06 14.82 -18.46
CA ARG A 398 4.12 15.59 -17.80
C ARG A 398 4.74 14.77 -16.67
N MET A 399 5.88 14.15 -16.95
CA MET A 399 6.68 13.46 -15.93
C MET A 399 7.58 14.45 -15.18
N LEU A 400 7.52 14.43 -13.85
CA LEU A 400 8.28 15.31 -12.95
C LEU A 400 9.13 14.48 -11.98
N GLU A 401 10.44 14.75 -11.94
CA GLU A 401 11.36 14.12 -10.99
C GLU A 401 11.67 15.08 -9.82
N PHE A 402 11.10 14.81 -8.64
CA PHE A 402 11.25 15.60 -7.42
C PHE A 402 12.66 15.54 -6.83
N GLU A 403 13.25 16.69 -6.51
CA GLU A 403 14.65 16.80 -6.05
C GLU A 403 14.80 17.05 -4.54
N GLY A 404 13.72 17.41 -3.85
CA GLY A 404 13.76 17.83 -2.44
C GLY A 404 13.84 16.71 -1.40
N GLY A 405 14.32 15.52 -1.76
CA GLY A 405 14.35 14.32 -0.89
C GLY A 405 13.71 13.10 -1.54
N LEU A 406 13.27 12.15 -0.72
CA LEU A 406 12.49 10.99 -1.16
C LEU A 406 11.01 11.31 -1.00
N LEU A 407 10.40 11.73 -2.12
CA LEU A 407 8.96 11.91 -2.22
C LEU A 407 8.27 10.54 -2.09
N HIS A 408 7.66 10.33 -0.93
CA HIS A 408 7.02 9.09 -0.53
C HIS A 408 5.49 9.24 -0.38
N ALA A 409 4.93 10.45 -0.55
CA ALA A 409 3.49 10.65 -0.70
C ALA A 409 2.89 9.73 -1.81
N LYS A 410 1.68 9.18 -1.56
CA LYS A 410 0.89 8.48 -2.59
C LYS A 410 -0.49 9.11 -2.68
N THR A 411 -0.69 9.88 -3.73
CA THR A 411 -1.87 10.73 -3.86
C THR A 411 -2.33 10.81 -5.30
N ILE A 412 -3.64 10.93 -5.50
CA ILE A 412 -4.25 11.24 -6.79
C ILE A 412 -5.22 12.40 -6.58
N THR A 413 -5.17 13.40 -7.46
CA THR A 413 -6.19 14.45 -7.55
C THR A 413 -6.80 14.39 -8.95
N VAL A 414 -8.13 14.34 -9.01
CA VAL A 414 -8.93 14.35 -10.25
C VAL A 414 -9.72 15.66 -10.28
N ASP A 415 -9.43 16.52 -11.25
CA ASP A 415 -10.12 17.78 -11.54
C ASP A 415 -10.28 18.75 -10.37
N ARG A 416 -9.48 18.60 -9.31
CA ARG A 416 -9.65 19.29 -8.02
C ARG A 416 -11.05 19.10 -7.41
N ARG A 417 -11.69 17.96 -7.70
CA ARG A 417 -13.02 17.56 -7.19
C ARG A 417 -12.94 16.30 -6.34
N VAL A 418 -12.07 15.36 -6.73
CA VAL A 418 -11.86 14.11 -6.00
C VAL A 418 -10.39 13.98 -5.66
N ALA A 419 -10.13 13.57 -4.41
CA ALA A 419 -8.80 13.28 -3.93
C ALA A 419 -8.71 11.83 -3.42
N LEU A 420 -7.59 11.18 -3.66
CA LEU A 420 -7.20 9.93 -3.03
C LEU A 420 -5.91 10.15 -2.26
N VAL A 421 -5.93 9.86 -0.96
CA VAL A 421 -4.73 9.76 -0.12
C VAL A 421 -4.60 8.30 0.32
N THR A 422 -3.47 7.66 0.06
CA THR A 422 -3.34 6.21 0.27
C THR A 422 -1.93 5.81 0.72
N SER A 423 -1.82 4.59 1.27
CA SER A 423 -0.55 3.90 1.48
C SER A 423 -0.07 3.15 0.23
N CYS A 424 -0.95 2.94 -0.75
CA CYS A 424 -0.74 2.14 -1.96
C CYS A 424 0.21 2.84 -2.94
N ASN A 425 1.34 2.21 -3.25
CA ASN A 425 2.22 2.67 -4.33
C ASN A 425 1.62 2.32 -5.70
N LEU A 426 2.11 2.99 -6.74
CA LEU A 426 1.72 2.72 -8.12
C LEU A 426 2.66 1.65 -8.71
N ASP A 427 2.71 0.49 -8.04
CA ASP A 427 3.52 -0.67 -8.39
C ASP A 427 2.75 -2.00 -8.28
N ARG A 428 3.26 -3.05 -8.95
CA ARG A 428 2.59 -4.36 -9.01
C ARG A 428 2.49 -5.00 -7.63
N ARG A 429 3.48 -4.79 -6.76
CA ARG A 429 3.51 -5.32 -5.40
C ARG A 429 2.42 -4.73 -4.50
N SER A 430 2.21 -3.42 -4.50
CA SER A 430 1.11 -2.80 -3.76
C SER A 430 -0.26 -3.23 -4.30
N PHE A 431 -0.40 -3.46 -5.60
CA PHE A 431 -1.65 -3.92 -6.20
C PHE A 431 -1.99 -5.39 -5.89
N ASP A 432 -0.99 -6.27 -5.94
CA ASP A 432 -1.23 -7.72 -5.91
C ASP A 432 -0.92 -8.37 -4.54
N LEU A 433 -0.08 -7.75 -3.71
CA LEU A 433 0.57 -8.43 -2.56
C LEU A 433 0.39 -7.74 -1.21
N ASN A 434 0.46 -6.41 -1.15
CA ASN A 434 0.41 -5.72 0.13
C ASN A 434 -1.03 -5.46 0.58
N PHE A 435 -1.23 -5.48 1.89
CA PHE A 435 -2.42 -4.86 2.46
C PHE A 435 -2.24 -3.35 2.45
N GLU A 436 -3.15 -2.64 1.80
CA GLU A 436 -3.12 -1.18 1.67
C GLU A 436 -4.44 -0.59 2.16
N ALA A 437 -4.42 0.71 2.45
CA ALA A 437 -5.59 1.51 2.79
C ALA A 437 -5.49 2.88 2.12
N GLY A 438 -6.63 3.49 1.84
CA GLY A 438 -6.72 4.86 1.35
C GLY A 438 -8.08 5.44 1.63
N VAL A 439 -8.19 6.75 1.45
CA VAL A 439 -9.45 7.47 1.60
C VAL A 439 -9.70 8.24 0.30
N LEU A 440 -10.82 7.93 -0.35
CA LEU A 440 -11.40 8.75 -1.40
C LEU A 440 -12.18 9.88 -0.72
N ILE A 441 -11.94 11.10 -1.16
CA ILE A 441 -12.52 12.31 -0.60
C ILE A 441 -13.19 13.05 -1.74
N PHE A 442 -14.50 13.23 -1.63
CA PHE A 442 -15.36 13.85 -2.63
C PHE A 442 -15.67 15.28 -2.19
N ASP A 443 -14.66 16.16 -2.29
CA ASP A 443 -14.76 17.55 -1.85
C ASP A 443 -13.77 18.43 -2.62
N CYS A 444 -14.29 19.53 -3.18
CA CYS A 444 -13.52 20.43 -4.04
C CYS A 444 -12.45 21.21 -3.25
N ASP A 445 -12.75 21.61 -2.02
CA ASP A 445 -11.83 22.41 -1.20
C ASP A 445 -10.65 21.54 -0.74
N PHE A 446 -10.94 20.35 -0.24
CA PHE A 446 -9.92 19.37 0.12
C PHE A 446 -9.07 18.97 -1.10
N ALA A 447 -9.70 18.65 -2.24
CA ALA A 447 -8.97 18.29 -3.45
C ALA A 447 -8.10 19.45 -3.97
N SER A 448 -8.56 20.69 -3.83
CA SER A 448 -7.77 21.89 -4.14
C SER A 448 -6.59 22.07 -3.19
N ASN A 449 -6.77 21.82 -1.89
CA ASN A 449 -5.68 21.84 -0.91
C ASN A 449 -4.63 20.75 -1.17
N LEU A 450 -5.07 19.54 -1.52
CA LEU A 450 -4.16 18.47 -1.94
C LEU A 450 -3.41 18.85 -3.23
N ARG A 451 -4.11 19.44 -4.20
CA ARG A 451 -3.49 19.93 -5.43
C ARG A 451 -2.45 21.02 -5.17
N PHE A 452 -2.70 21.90 -4.21
CA PHE A 452 -1.75 22.93 -3.78
C PHE A 452 -0.50 22.29 -3.14
N LEU A 453 -0.67 21.29 -2.27
CA LEU A 453 0.45 20.51 -1.74
C LEU A 453 1.25 19.84 -2.87
N GLN A 454 0.57 19.22 -3.83
CA GLN A 454 1.21 18.62 -5.02
C GLN A 454 1.93 19.65 -5.88
N GLN A 455 1.42 20.89 -5.97
CA GLN A 455 2.10 21.98 -6.68
C GLN A 455 3.47 22.26 -6.04
N SER A 456 3.58 22.24 -4.71
CA SER A 456 4.87 22.37 -4.03
C SER A 456 5.87 21.26 -4.38
N TYR A 457 5.39 20.07 -4.75
CA TYR A 457 6.25 18.99 -5.25
C TYR A 457 6.67 19.28 -6.69
N CYS A 458 5.72 19.70 -7.53
CA CYS A 458 5.98 20.08 -8.92
C CYS A 458 7.02 21.21 -9.04
N ASP A 459 6.93 22.23 -8.18
CA ASP A 459 7.83 23.40 -8.19
C ASP A 459 9.27 23.03 -7.78
N ARG A 460 9.43 21.94 -7.01
CA ARG A 460 10.71 21.35 -6.59
C ARG A 460 11.13 20.16 -7.46
N SER A 461 10.56 20.03 -8.65
CA SER A 461 10.82 18.92 -9.56
C SER A 461 11.43 19.40 -10.87
N VAL A 462 12.24 18.52 -11.47
CA VAL A 462 12.73 18.69 -12.84
C VAL A 462 11.75 18.05 -13.81
N VAL A 463 11.35 18.80 -14.83
CA VAL A 463 10.54 18.27 -15.94
C VAL A 463 11.40 17.35 -16.79
N VAL A 464 10.91 16.13 -17.02
CA VAL A 464 11.56 15.20 -17.95
C VAL A 464 11.30 15.66 -19.38
N ASP A 465 12.33 16.21 -20.02
CA ASP A 465 12.27 16.67 -21.41
C ASP A 465 12.21 15.47 -22.38
N PRO A 466 11.15 15.34 -23.22
CA PRO A 466 11.02 14.22 -24.15
C PRO A 466 12.16 14.08 -25.17
N ARG A 467 12.72 15.20 -25.64
CA ARG A 467 13.84 15.21 -26.61
C ARG A 467 15.12 14.71 -25.94
N LYS A 468 15.42 15.22 -24.74
CA LYS A 468 16.58 14.73 -23.96
C LYS A 468 16.40 13.26 -23.58
N TRP A 469 15.16 12.85 -23.26
CA TRP A 469 14.85 11.47 -22.93
C TRP A 469 15.10 10.49 -24.08
N GLY A 470 14.72 10.87 -25.30
CA GLY A 470 14.97 10.08 -26.52
C GLY A 470 16.45 9.96 -26.88
N ALA A 471 17.26 10.98 -26.57
CA ALA A 471 18.69 11.03 -26.90
C ALA A 471 19.62 10.26 -25.93
N ARG A 472 19.07 9.57 -24.93
CA ARG A 472 19.88 8.88 -23.90
C ARG A 472 20.67 7.69 -24.45
N PRO A 473 21.86 7.39 -23.90
CA PRO A 473 22.69 6.28 -24.37
C PRO A 473 21.95 4.94 -24.39
N SER A 474 22.20 4.13 -25.42
CA SER A 474 21.55 2.81 -25.57
C SER A 474 21.84 1.87 -24.39
N ARG A 475 23.00 2.00 -23.74
CA ARG A 475 23.32 1.24 -22.52
C ARG A 475 22.39 1.57 -21.36
N THR A 476 22.07 2.84 -21.15
CA THR A 476 21.11 3.28 -20.11
C THR A 476 19.72 2.73 -20.40
N ARG A 477 19.26 2.86 -21.65
CA ARG A 477 17.96 2.31 -22.09
C ARG A 477 17.89 0.79 -21.91
N LEU A 478 18.96 0.07 -22.22
CA LEU A 478 19.05 -1.38 -22.01
C LEU A 478 18.92 -1.75 -20.53
N LEU A 479 19.61 -1.05 -19.63
CA LEU A 479 19.54 -1.31 -18.19
C LEU A 479 18.14 -1.02 -17.62
N GLU A 480 17.51 0.07 -18.05
CA GLU A 480 16.14 0.41 -17.66
C GLU A 480 15.16 -0.67 -18.14
N ASN A 481 15.20 -1.04 -19.42
CA ASN A 481 14.30 -2.05 -19.97
C ASN A 481 14.54 -3.43 -19.35
N ALA A 482 15.79 -3.80 -19.08
CA ALA A 482 16.13 -5.05 -18.38
C ALA A 482 15.58 -5.06 -16.95
N ALA A 483 15.69 -3.94 -16.22
CA ALA A 483 15.04 -3.79 -14.92
C ALA A 483 13.50 -3.84 -15.03
N GLY A 484 12.94 -3.26 -16.10
CA GLY A 484 11.50 -3.30 -16.40
C GLY A 484 10.95 -4.72 -16.58
N LEU A 485 11.76 -5.69 -17.03
CA LEU A 485 11.35 -7.11 -17.07
C LEU A 485 11.05 -7.69 -15.69
N LEU A 486 11.62 -7.10 -14.62
CA LEU A 486 11.39 -7.51 -13.24
C LEU A 486 10.19 -6.80 -12.62
N SER A 487 9.49 -5.92 -13.33
CA SER A 487 8.31 -5.18 -12.83
C SER A 487 7.24 -6.06 -12.16
N PRO A 488 6.92 -7.30 -12.63
CA PRO A 488 5.96 -8.16 -11.93
C PRO A 488 6.41 -8.63 -10.54
N LEU A 489 7.69 -8.46 -10.20
CA LEU A 489 8.27 -8.80 -8.90
C LEU A 489 8.48 -7.57 -8.00
N LEU A 490 8.32 -6.36 -8.55
CA LEU A 490 8.64 -5.09 -7.88
C LEU A 490 7.41 -4.44 -7.25
#